data_AF-A1YZ84-F1
#
_entry.id   AF-A1YZ84-F1
#
_cell.length_a   1.000
_cell.length_b   1.000
_cell.length_c   1.000
_cell.angle_alpha   90.00
_cell.angle_beta   90.00
_cell.angle_gamma   90.00
#
_symmetry.space_group_name_H-M   'P 1'
#
loop_
_entity.id
_entity.type
_entity.pdbx_description
1 polymer ?
#
loop_
_entity_poly.entity_id
_entity_poly.type
_entity_poly.pdbx_seq_one_letter_code
_entity_poly.pdbx_strand_id
1 'polypeptide(L)'
;SVQHLQRCSYDGLSKLVKDVVDLAQKCVANEDAPECSKSLPSIFLDEICQVEKLRDSYGAMADCCAKSDPERNECFLSFKIPQPDFVQPYQRPASDVICKEYEDNRVSFLGHFIYSVARRNPFLYAPTILGVAADYEHALKSCCKESDVGACLDGKETGIREKVKKISVKQQYSCGILKKFGDRIFQADKLALLSQKYPKTSFAEISKLIHDVKDVYKEWCEGSWS
;
A
#
# COMPACT_ATOMS: atom_id res chain seq x y z
N SER A 1 -0.69 4.95 7.51
CA SER A 1 -0.74 4.86 6.03
C SER A 1 -1.98 5.54 5.45
N VAL A 2 -1.93 6.09 4.23
CA VAL A 2 -3.11 6.68 3.54
C VAL A 2 -4.21 5.67 3.26
N GLN A 3 -3.86 4.38 3.22
CA GLN A 3 -4.83 3.31 3.07
C GLN A 3 -5.75 3.19 4.31
N HIS A 4 -5.29 3.63 5.49
CA HIS A 4 -6.11 3.80 6.70
C HIS A 4 -6.88 5.13 6.69
N LEU A 5 -6.26 6.18 6.16
CA LEU A 5 -6.80 7.54 6.13
C LEU A 5 -7.27 7.95 4.73
N GLN A 6 -8.14 7.16 4.09
CA GLN A 6 -8.52 7.34 2.68
C GLN A 6 -9.13 8.70 2.34
N ARG A 7 -9.67 9.43 3.32
CA ARG A 7 -10.25 10.78 3.21
C ARG A 7 -9.25 11.93 3.46
N CYS A 8 -8.06 11.64 3.96
CA CYS A 8 -7.07 12.65 4.32
C CYS A 8 -6.53 13.32 3.06
N SER A 9 -6.27 14.61 3.11
CA SER A 9 -5.58 15.32 2.03
C SER A 9 -4.14 14.80 1.87
N TYR A 10 -3.52 15.10 0.74
CA TYR A 10 -2.11 14.80 0.53
C TYR A 10 -1.24 15.51 1.58
N ASP A 11 -1.49 16.79 1.83
CA ASP A 11 -0.71 17.60 2.79
C ASP A 11 -0.87 17.07 4.23
N GLY A 12 -2.09 16.70 4.62
CA GLY A 12 -2.35 16.09 5.92
C GLY A 12 -1.58 14.79 6.09
N LEU A 13 -1.60 13.92 5.08
CA LEU A 13 -0.81 12.69 5.08
C LEU A 13 0.71 12.97 5.10
N SER A 14 1.18 13.93 4.31
CA SER A 14 2.59 14.27 4.22
C SER A 14 3.15 14.73 5.57
N LYS A 15 2.34 15.45 6.36
CA LYS A 15 2.65 15.79 7.74
C LYS A 15 2.83 14.53 8.61
N LEU A 16 1.88 13.59 8.59
CA LEU A 16 2.01 12.34 9.36
C LEU A 16 3.23 11.52 8.94
N VAL A 17 3.53 11.46 7.64
CA VAL A 17 4.74 10.79 7.14
C VAL A 17 5.99 11.45 7.71
N LYS A 18 6.01 12.77 7.77
CA LYS A 18 7.12 13.52 8.37
C LYS A 18 7.24 13.22 9.86
N ASP A 19 6.15 13.22 10.62
CA ASP A 19 6.17 12.93 12.05
C ASP A 19 6.78 11.54 12.35
N VAL A 20 6.42 10.52 11.55
CA VAL A 20 7.00 9.18 11.65
C VAL A 20 8.48 9.14 11.24
N VAL A 21 8.87 9.87 10.19
CA VAL A 21 10.27 9.95 9.76
C VAL A 21 11.14 10.63 10.81
N ASP A 22 10.65 11.71 11.42
CA ASP A 22 11.34 12.44 12.48
C ASP A 22 11.49 11.56 13.72
N LEU A 23 10.48 10.74 14.05
CA LEU A 23 10.58 9.72 15.09
C LEU A 23 11.62 8.64 14.75
N ALA A 24 11.61 8.12 13.53
CA ALA A 24 12.60 7.13 13.09
C ALA A 24 14.04 7.68 13.21
N GLN A 25 14.26 8.94 12.84
CA GLN A 25 15.56 9.61 12.98
C GLN A 25 15.97 9.75 14.45
N LYS A 26 15.03 10.07 15.35
CA LYS A 26 15.28 10.10 16.80
C LYS A 26 15.67 8.72 17.33
N CYS A 27 14.99 7.68 16.88
CA CYS A 27 15.29 6.30 17.30
C CYS A 27 16.65 5.82 16.82
N VAL A 28 17.08 6.24 15.63
CA VAL A 28 18.46 5.98 15.16
C VAL A 28 19.50 6.69 16.05
N ALA A 29 19.16 7.86 16.60
CA ALA A 29 20.05 8.60 17.50
C ALA A 29 20.02 8.09 18.95
N ASN A 30 18.92 7.49 19.40
CA ASN A 30 18.72 6.95 20.74
C ASN A 30 17.72 5.78 20.73
N GLU A 31 18.22 4.56 20.55
CA GLU A 31 17.39 3.35 20.45
C GLU A 31 16.65 3.01 21.75
N ASP A 32 17.18 3.44 22.90
CA ASP A 32 16.62 3.14 24.24
C ASP A 32 15.42 4.03 24.61
N ALA A 33 15.07 5.00 23.76
CA ALA A 33 13.92 5.87 24.03
C ALA A 33 12.61 5.04 24.04
N PRO A 34 11.69 5.27 24.99
CA PRO A 34 10.46 4.46 25.13
C PRO A 34 9.63 4.35 23.84
N GLU A 35 9.59 5.43 23.06
CA GLU A 35 8.90 5.51 21.76
C GLU A 35 9.51 4.59 20.68
N CYS A 36 10.78 4.22 20.81
CA CYS A 36 11.52 3.40 19.85
C CYS A 36 11.35 1.89 20.08
N SER A 37 10.84 1.52 21.27
CA SER A 37 10.53 0.13 21.61
C SER A 37 9.21 -0.38 21.03
N LYS A 38 8.38 0.52 20.48
CA LYS A 38 7.07 0.17 19.92
C LYS A 38 7.20 -0.47 18.54
N SER A 39 6.26 -1.35 18.21
CA SER A 39 6.14 -1.85 16.85
C SER A 39 5.80 -0.73 15.86
N LEU A 40 6.29 -0.83 14.61
CA LEU A 40 5.95 0.14 13.55
C LEU A 40 4.43 0.33 13.38
N PRO A 41 3.59 -0.73 13.33
CA PRO A 41 2.14 -0.58 13.28
C PRO A 41 1.60 0.26 14.46
N SER A 42 2.05 -0.03 15.69
CA SER A 42 1.63 0.72 16.88
C SER A 42 1.97 2.21 16.78
N ILE A 43 3.17 2.54 16.30
CA ILE A 43 3.59 3.93 16.06
C ILE A 43 2.66 4.61 15.05
N PHE A 44 2.37 3.96 13.92
CA PHE A 44 1.47 4.53 12.91
C PHE A 44 0.05 4.77 13.44
N LEU A 45 -0.47 3.85 14.25
CA LEU A 45 -1.80 3.98 14.84
C LEU A 45 -1.82 5.09 15.90
N ASP A 46 -0.75 5.26 16.67
CA ASP A 46 -0.59 6.36 17.61
C ASP A 46 -0.64 7.71 16.87
N GLU A 47 0.09 7.86 15.77
CA GLU A 47 0.08 9.09 14.94
C GLU A 47 -1.31 9.37 14.35
N ILE A 48 -2.01 8.34 13.88
CA ILE A 48 -3.41 8.49 13.42
C ILE A 48 -4.30 9.03 14.54
N CYS A 49 -4.11 8.55 15.77
CA CYS A 49 -4.89 8.98 16.93
C CYS A 49 -4.55 10.41 17.40
N GLN A 50 -3.41 10.97 16.97
CA GLN A 50 -3.05 12.38 17.21
C GLN A 50 -3.57 13.34 16.14
N VAL A 51 -4.24 12.85 15.08
CA VAL A 51 -4.83 13.71 14.05
C VAL A 51 -5.90 14.61 14.66
N GLU A 52 -5.68 15.92 14.58
CA GLU A 52 -6.65 16.91 15.04
C GLU A 52 -7.99 16.71 14.32
N LYS A 53 -9.09 16.71 15.09
CA LYS A 53 -10.45 16.50 14.55
C LYS A 53 -10.63 15.17 13.78
N LEU A 54 -9.91 14.11 14.20
CA LEU A 54 -10.08 12.76 13.65
C LEU A 54 -11.56 12.33 13.64
N ARG A 55 -12.29 12.59 14.74
CA ARG A 55 -13.72 12.26 14.85
C ARG A 55 -14.58 13.03 13.84
N ASP A 56 -14.28 14.29 13.58
CA ASP A 56 -15.04 15.10 12.62
C ASP A 56 -14.87 14.57 11.19
N SER A 57 -13.67 14.08 10.85
CA SER A 57 -13.35 13.61 9.50
C SER A 57 -13.67 12.12 9.27
N TYR A 58 -13.62 11.29 10.31
CA TYR A 58 -13.70 9.83 10.22
C TYR A 58 -14.74 9.18 11.14
N GLY A 59 -15.49 9.95 11.93
CA GLY A 59 -16.59 9.46 12.76
C GLY A 59 -16.17 8.37 13.74
N ALA A 60 -16.86 7.24 13.69
CA ALA A 60 -16.65 6.10 14.60
C ALA A 60 -15.25 5.48 14.50
N MET A 61 -14.46 5.77 13.45
CA MET A 61 -13.06 5.32 13.39
C MET A 61 -12.23 5.89 14.55
N ALA A 62 -12.59 7.08 15.04
CA ALA A 62 -11.91 7.67 16.20
C ALA A 62 -12.11 6.84 17.49
N ASP A 63 -13.15 6.01 17.56
CA ASP A 63 -13.37 5.11 18.71
C ASP A 63 -12.32 4.00 18.77
N CYS A 64 -11.64 3.68 17.66
CA CYS A 64 -10.55 2.71 17.64
C CYS A 64 -9.37 3.13 18.54
N CYS A 65 -9.15 4.44 18.72
CA CYS A 65 -8.07 4.96 19.55
C CYS A 65 -8.18 4.62 21.04
N ALA A 66 -9.36 4.22 21.52
CA ALA A 66 -9.57 3.77 22.90
C ALA A 66 -9.19 2.30 23.13
N LYS A 67 -8.87 1.53 22.07
CA LYS A 67 -8.52 0.12 22.14
C LYS A 67 -7.01 -0.07 22.30
N SER A 68 -6.61 -1.22 22.83
CA SER A 68 -5.21 -1.67 22.82
C SER A 68 -4.88 -2.49 21.57
N ASP A 69 -3.61 -2.56 21.21
CA ASP A 69 -3.15 -3.50 20.18
C ASP A 69 -3.28 -4.95 20.69
N PRO A 70 -3.66 -5.94 19.86
CA PRO A 70 -3.89 -5.86 18.41
C PRO A 70 -5.32 -5.43 18.00
N GLU A 71 -6.28 -5.40 18.92
CA GLU A 71 -7.69 -5.08 18.62
C GLU A 71 -7.89 -3.70 18.00
N ARG A 72 -7.04 -2.74 18.37
CA ARG A 72 -7.00 -1.40 17.77
C ARG A 72 -6.70 -1.45 16.28
N ASN A 73 -5.72 -2.26 15.85
CA ASN A 73 -5.41 -2.45 14.44
C ASN A 73 -6.60 -3.05 13.70
N GLU A 74 -7.20 -4.13 14.23
CA GLU A 74 -8.38 -4.76 13.63
C GLU A 74 -9.56 -3.79 13.50
N CYS A 75 -9.76 -2.92 14.49
CA CYS A 75 -10.75 -1.86 14.44
C CYS A 75 -10.49 -0.92 13.26
N PHE A 76 -9.27 -0.38 13.10
CA PHE A 76 -8.93 0.49 11.97
C PHE A 76 -9.07 -0.20 10.61
N LEU A 77 -8.71 -1.47 10.49
CA LEU A 77 -8.89 -2.24 9.26
C LEU A 77 -10.36 -2.35 8.84
N SER A 78 -11.28 -2.39 9.80
CA SER A 78 -12.72 -2.48 9.51
C SER A 78 -13.27 -1.22 8.82
N PHE A 79 -12.59 -0.09 8.93
CA PHE A 79 -12.95 1.18 8.27
C PHE A 79 -12.34 1.34 6.87
N LYS A 80 -11.49 0.40 6.42
CA LYS A 80 -10.95 0.42 5.05
C LYS A 80 -12.04 0.07 4.04
N ILE A 81 -12.35 0.99 3.15
CA ILE A 81 -13.42 0.83 2.14
C ILE A 81 -12.78 0.45 0.80
N PRO A 82 -13.03 -0.78 0.28
CA PRO A 82 -12.61 -1.13 -1.07
C PRO A 82 -13.32 -0.24 -2.09
N GLN A 83 -12.55 0.35 -3.02
CA GLN A 83 -13.09 1.22 -4.09
C GLN A 83 -14.04 2.32 -3.55
N PRO A 84 -13.52 3.23 -2.70
CA PRO A 84 -14.35 4.26 -2.08
C PRO A 84 -14.96 5.20 -3.12
N ASP A 85 -16.26 5.45 -3.01
CA ASP A 85 -17.05 6.35 -3.87
C ASP A 85 -16.66 7.83 -3.69
N PHE A 86 -16.21 8.20 -2.49
CA PHE A 86 -15.73 9.54 -2.17
C PHE A 86 -14.35 9.87 -2.77
N VAL A 87 -13.62 8.87 -3.30
CA VAL A 87 -12.38 9.12 -4.03
C VAL A 87 -12.73 9.23 -5.51
N GLN A 88 -12.75 10.46 -6.02
CA GLN A 88 -13.02 10.74 -7.43
C GLN A 88 -12.12 9.91 -8.36
N PRO A 89 -12.56 9.54 -9.57
CA PRO A 89 -11.69 8.90 -10.56
C PRO A 89 -10.41 9.72 -10.77
N TYR A 90 -9.27 9.05 -10.96
CA TYR A 90 -8.04 9.77 -11.31
C TYR A 90 -8.27 10.47 -12.66
N GLN A 91 -8.20 11.79 -12.65
CA GLN A 91 -8.22 12.60 -13.86
C GLN A 91 -6.76 12.87 -14.21
N ARG A 92 -6.30 12.23 -15.29
CA ARG A 92 -4.97 12.49 -15.82
C ARG A 92 -4.93 13.93 -16.32
N PRO A 93 -3.91 14.73 -15.94
CA PRO A 93 -3.67 16.02 -16.56
C PRO A 93 -3.51 15.90 -18.09
N ALA A 94 -3.59 17.03 -18.79
CA ALA A 94 -3.25 17.05 -20.21
C ALA A 94 -1.80 16.58 -20.44
N SER A 95 -1.54 15.97 -21.59
CA SER A 95 -0.27 15.30 -21.87
C SER A 95 0.95 16.25 -21.86
N ASP A 96 0.75 17.52 -22.19
CA ASP A 96 1.75 18.58 -22.11
C ASP A 96 2.01 19.03 -20.65
N VAL A 97 0.98 19.01 -19.81
CA VAL A 97 1.08 19.35 -18.38
C VAL A 97 1.80 18.24 -17.61
N ILE A 98 1.47 16.97 -17.87
CA ILE A 98 1.98 15.86 -17.06
C ILE A 98 3.50 15.67 -17.16
N CYS A 99 4.06 15.83 -18.35
CA CYS A 99 5.49 15.71 -18.56
C CYS A 99 6.26 16.87 -17.93
N LYS A 100 5.69 18.09 -18.01
CA LYS A 100 6.26 19.27 -17.37
C LYS A 100 6.23 19.17 -15.84
N GLU A 101 5.10 18.77 -15.26
CA GLU A 101 5.00 18.56 -13.80
C GLU A 101 5.97 17.47 -13.32
N TYR A 102 6.14 16.41 -14.10
CA TYR A 102 7.11 15.36 -13.80
C TYR A 102 8.55 15.87 -13.85
N GLU A 103 8.91 16.68 -14.85
CA GLU A 103 10.25 17.26 -14.99
C GLU A 103 10.55 18.28 -13.88
N ASP A 104 9.61 19.21 -13.64
CA ASP A 104 9.77 20.29 -12.68
C ASP A 104 9.70 19.79 -11.22
N ASN A 105 8.86 18.79 -10.94
CA ASN A 105 8.48 18.39 -9.58
C ASN A 105 8.44 16.86 -9.35
N ARG A 106 9.39 16.11 -9.92
CA ARG A 106 9.43 14.63 -9.90
C ARG A 106 9.00 13.97 -8.59
N VAL A 107 9.60 14.38 -7.46
CA VAL A 107 9.35 13.74 -6.15
C VAL A 107 7.92 13.98 -5.68
N SER A 108 7.45 15.22 -5.74
CA SER A 108 6.07 15.58 -5.37
C SER A 108 5.05 14.88 -6.27
N PHE A 109 5.30 14.90 -7.58
CA PHE A 109 4.46 14.25 -8.58
C PHE A 109 4.29 12.75 -8.30
N LEU A 110 5.37 12.02 -8.07
CA LEU A 110 5.32 10.58 -7.74
C LEU A 110 4.68 10.34 -6.35
N GLY A 111 4.87 11.25 -5.39
CA GLY A 111 4.18 11.22 -4.10
C GLY A 111 2.66 11.30 -4.26
N HIS A 112 2.16 12.25 -5.06
CA HIS A 112 0.74 12.37 -5.38
C HIS A 112 0.19 11.16 -6.13
N PHE A 113 0.99 10.55 -7.01
CA PHE A 113 0.64 9.30 -7.68
C PHE A 113 0.48 8.15 -6.67
N ILE A 114 1.46 7.93 -5.78
CA ILE A 114 1.42 6.91 -4.73
C ILE A 114 0.19 7.12 -3.83
N TYR A 115 -0.01 8.36 -3.36
CA TYR A 115 -1.19 8.76 -2.58
C TYR A 115 -2.50 8.37 -3.27
N SER A 116 -2.61 8.68 -4.56
CA SER A 116 -3.79 8.39 -5.38
C SER A 116 -4.04 6.89 -5.54
N VAL A 117 -3.00 6.10 -5.80
CA VAL A 117 -3.13 4.65 -5.95
C VAL A 117 -3.48 4.00 -4.61
N ALA A 118 -2.77 4.35 -3.55
CA ALA A 118 -2.93 3.75 -2.23
C ALA A 118 -4.33 3.98 -1.64
N ARG A 119 -4.87 5.21 -1.69
CA ARG A 119 -6.20 5.51 -1.14
C ARG A 119 -7.35 4.79 -1.85
N ARG A 120 -7.17 4.41 -3.12
CA ARG A 120 -8.16 3.62 -3.90
C ARG A 120 -8.02 2.12 -3.67
N ASN A 121 -6.86 1.69 -3.19
CA ASN A 121 -6.52 0.29 -3.00
C ASN A 121 -6.06 0.06 -1.55
N PRO A 122 -6.94 0.20 -0.55
CA PRO A 122 -6.55 0.23 0.87
C PRO A 122 -5.99 -1.10 1.41
N PHE A 123 -6.13 -2.18 0.64
CA PHE A 123 -5.57 -3.48 0.97
C PHE A 123 -4.34 -3.83 0.13
N LEU A 124 -4.05 -3.12 -0.96
CA LEU A 124 -2.94 -3.47 -1.85
C LEU A 124 -1.59 -3.37 -1.13
N TYR A 125 -0.65 -4.27 -1.44
CA TYR A 125 0.66 -4.30 -0.80
C TYR A 125 1.39 -2.98 -1.02
N ALA A 126 2.00 -2.41 0.02
CA ALA A 126 2.82 -1.22 -0.11
C ALA A 126 3.95 -1.41 -1.17
N PRO A 127 4.72 -2.51 -1.17
CA PRO A 127 5.68 -2.78 -2.25
C PRO A 127 5.06 -2.90 -3.65
N THR A 128 3.82 -3.36 -3.77
CA THR A 128 3.13 -3.34 -5.07
C THR A 128 2.83 -1.91 -5.51
N ILE A 129 2.38 -1.04 -4.60
CA ILE A 129 2.13 0.38 -4.89
C ILE A 129 3.43 1.08 -5.32
N LEU A 130 4.54 0.82 -4.63
CA LEU A 130 5.86 1.36 -5.01
C LEU A 130 6.32 0.84 -6.37
N GLY A 131 6.15 -0.45 -6.65
CA GLY A 131 6.47 -1.02 -7.96
C GLY A 131 5.63 -0.41 -9.09
N VAL A 132 4.36 -0.10 -8.82
CA VAL A 132 3.46 0.58 -9.76
C VAL A 132 3.90 2.03 -10.00
N ALA A 133 4.38 2.74 -8.98
CA ALA A 133 4.95 4.06 -9.13
C ALA A 133 6.24 4.04 -9.96
N ALA A 134 7.09 3.04 -9.77
CA ALA A 134 8.29 2.85 -10.59
C ALA A 134 7.96 2.52 -12.06
N ASP A 135 6.98 1.63 -12.30
CA ASP A 135 6.49 1.32 -13.65
C ASP A 135 5.94 2.59 -14.34
N TYR A 136 5.21 3.43 -13.59
CA TYR A 136 4.68 4.70 -14.09
C TYR A 136 5.77 5.72 -14.38
N GLU A 137 6.76 5.86 -13.51
CA GLU A 137 7.92 6.71 -13.75
C GLU A 137 8.68 6.30 -15.03
N HIS A 138 8.84 4.99 -15.25
CA HIS A 138 9.45 4.46 -16.46
C HIS A 138 8.60 4.78 -17.72
N ALA A 139 7.28 4.71 -17.60
CA ALA A 139 6.37 5.14 -18.66
C ALA A 139 6.57 6.63 -19.00
N LEU A 140 6.65 7.52 -18.00
CA LEU A 140 6.90 8.95 -18.22
C LEU A 140 8.26 9.20 -18.89
N LYS A 141 9.33 8.56 -18.42
CA LYS A 141 10.68 8.70 -19.00
C LYS A 141 10.77 8.32 -20.48
N SER A 142 9.91 7.39 -20.93
CA SER A 142 9.84 6.97 -22.33
C SER A 142 8.84 7.81 -23.11
N CYS A 143 7.60 7.92 -22.65
CA CYS A 143 6.52 8.58 -23.38
C CYS A 143 6.66 10.10 -23.50
N CYS A 144 7.29 10.77 -22.53
CA CYS A 144 7.47 12.24 -22.60
C CYS A 144 8.45 12.69 -23.71
N LYS A 145 9.09 11.74 -24.42
CA LYS A 145 9.97 12.01 -25.57
C LYS A 145 9.29 11.72 -26.91
N GLU A 146 8.09 11.16 -26.89
CA GLU A 146 7.32 10.79 -28.07
C GLU A 146 6.52 11.99 -28.60
N SER A 147 6.18 11.97 -29.89
CA SER A 147 5.34 13.00 -30.49
C SER A 147 3.89 12.96 -29.98
N ASP A 148 3.38 11.76 -29.72
CA ASP A 148 2.06 11.53 -29.11
C ASP A 148 2.21 10.93 -27.71
N VAL A 149 2.48 11.83 -26.76
CA VAL A 149 2.60 11.50 -25.33
C VAL A 149 1.33 10.84 -24.79
N GLY A 150 0.15 11.29 -25.24
CA GLY A 150 -1.14 10.81 -24.74
C GLY A 150 -1.36 9.34 -25.09
N ALA A 151 -1.24 9.00 -26.37
CA ALA A 151 -1.38 7.62 -26.84
C ALA A 151 -0.33 6.68 -26.22
N CYS A 152 0.91 7.15 -26.05
CA CYS A 152 1.96 6.36 -25.39
C CYS A 152 1.60 6.06 -23.92
N LEU A 153 1.19 7.07 -23.16
CA LEU A 153 0.81 6.91 -21.76
C LEU A 153 -0.43 6.04 -21.61
N ASP A 154 -1.46 6.19 -22.46
CA ASP A 154 -2.66 5.34 -22.45
C ASP A 154 -2.31 3.85 -22.56
N GLY A 155 -1.40 3.50 -23.48
CA GLY A 155 -0.93 2.13 -23.65
C GLY A 155 -0.22 1.59 -22.41
N LYS A 156 0.68 2.37 -21.80
CA LYS A 156 1.43 1.96 -20.59
C LYS A 156 0.52 1.88 -19.36
N GLU A 157 -0.34 2.87 -19.14
CA GLU A 157 -1.27 2.93 -18.01
C GLU A 157 -2.27 1.78 -18.02
N THR A 158 -2.73 1.35 -19.20
CA THR A 158 -3.62 0.18 -19.33
C THR A 158 -2.95 -1.08 -18.79
N GLY A 159 -1.70 -1.36 -19.21
CA GLY A 159 -0.94 -2.51 -18.71
C GLY A 159 -0.66 -2.43 -17.20
N ILE A 160 -0.33 -1.24 -16.68
CA ILE A 160 -0.14 -1.01 -15.25
C ILE A 160 -1.44 -1.31 -14.48
N ARG A 161 -2.58 -0.80 -14.95
CA ARG A 161 -3.89 -1.00 -14.30
C ARG A 161 -4.30 -2.46 -14.27
N GLU A 162 -4.07 -3.20 -15.35
CA GLU A 162 -4.32 -4.65 -15.41
C GLU A 162 -3.45 -5.42 -14.43
N LYS A 163 -2.15 -5.08 -14.35
CA LYS A 163 -1.22 -5.66 -13.37
C LYS A 163 -1.69 -5.42 -11.94
N VAL A 164 -2.08 -4.19 -11.60
CA VAL A 164 -2.63 -3.84 -10.28
C VAL A 164 -3.87 -4.66 -9.95
N LYS A 165 -4.84 -4.72 -10.87
CA LYS A 165 -6.08 -5.51 -10.69
C LYS A 165 -5.75 -6.98 -10.44
N LYS A 166 -4.85 -7.56 -11.24
CA LYS A 166 -4.44 -8.97 -11.11
C LYS A 166 -3.76 -9.25 -9.76
N ILE A 167 -2.89 -8.36 -9.30
CA ILE A 167 -2.23 -8.50 -7.99
C ILE A 167 -3.26 -8.36 -6.86
N SER A 168 -4.13 -7.36 -6.93
CA SER A 168 -5.19 -7.13 -5.94
C SER A 168 -6.11 -8.34 -5.78
N VAL A 169 -6.58 -8.93 -6.89
CA VAL A 169 -7.44 -10.12 -6.84
C VAL A 169 -6.71 -11.32 -6.24
N LYS A 170 -5.46 -11.56 -6.64
CA LYS A 170 -4.64 -12.65 -6.10
C LYS A 170 -4.39 -12.49 -4.60
N GLN A 171 -4.15 -11.26 -4.17
CA GLN A 171 -4.01 -10.96 -2.76
C GLN A 171 -5.30 -11.28 -2.01
N GLN A 172 -6.44 -10.74 -2.45
CA GLN A 172 -7.73 -10.94 -1.77
C GLN A 172 -8.06 -12.43 -1.66
N TYR A 173 -7.82 -13.20 -2.72
CA TYR A 173 -7.95 -14.65 -2.69
C TYR A 173 -7.05 -15.29 -1.62
N SER A 174 -5.77 -14.92 -1.59
CA SER A 174 -4.79 -15.48 -0.66
C SER A 174 -5.09 -15.12 0.80
N CYS A 175 -5.44 -13.86 1.07
CA CYS A 175 -5.88 -13.42 2.40
C CYS A 175 -7.20 -14.08 2.81
N GLY A 176 -8.11 -14.28 1.86
CA GLY A 176 -9.36 -15.01 2.09
C GLY A 176 -9.11 -16.46 2.50
N ILE A 177 -8.15 -17.14 1.86
CA ILE A 177 -7.76 -18.51 2.25
C ILE A 177 -7.16 -18.51 3.64
N LEU A 178 -6.19 -17.64 3.89
CA LEU A 178 -5.49 -17.59 5.17
C LEU A 178 -6.46 -17.33 6.32
N LYS A 179 -7.38 -16.37 6.16
CA LYS A 179 -8.39 -16.02 7.16
C LYS A 179 -9.44 -17.12 7.39
N LYS A 180 -9.89 -17.81 6.34
CA LYS A 180 -10.98 -18.80 6.45
C LYS A 180 -10.51 -20.22 6.75
N PHE A 181 -9.33 -20.59 6.28
CA PHE A 181 -8.85 -21.97 6.27
C PHE A 181 -7.48 -22.16 6.94
N GLY A 182 -6.79 -21.07 7.30
CA GLY A 182 -5.53 -21.10 8.04
C GLY A 182 -4.30 -21.49 7.20
N ASP A 183 -3.15 -21.49 7.88
CA ASP A 183 -1.81 -21.69 7.29
C ASP A 183 -1.71 -22.95 6.41
N ARG A 184 -2.21 -24.08 6.89
CA ARG A 184 -2.05 -25.37 6.20
C ARG A 184 -2.67 -25.35 4.81
N ILE A 185 -3.89 -24.80 4.69
CA ILE A 185 -4.60 -24.75 3.41
C ILE A 185 -4.00 -23.69 2.50
N PHE A 186 -3.56 -22.55 3.06
CA PHE A 186 -2.79 -21.56 2.31
C PHE A 186 -1.52 -22.16 1.70
N GLN A 187 -0.73 -22.89 2.49
CA GLN A 187 0.51 -23.51 2.01
C GLN A 187 0.24 -24.56 0.93
N ALA A 188 -0.82 -25.36 1.08
CA ALA A 188 -1.22 -26.33 0.07
C ALA A 188 -1.65 -25.67 -1.26
N ASP A 189 -2.42 -24.57 -1.21
CA ASP A 189 -2.79 -23.75 -2.39
C ASP A 189 -1.54 -23.22 -3.11
N LYS A 190 -0.59 -22.65 -2.36
CA LYS A 190 0.66 -22.14 -2.93
C LYS A 190 1.54 -23.24 -3.48
N LEU A 191 1.60 -24.40 -2.84
CA LEU A 191 2.34 -25.56 -3.32
C LEU A 191 1.82 -26.00 -4.69
N ALA A 192 0.52 -26.18 -4.83
CA ALA A 192 -0.08 -26.55 -6.11
C ALA A 192 0.22 -25.51 -7.20
N LEU A 193 0.01 -24.22 -6.91
CA LEU A 193 0.23 -23.12 -7.85
C LEU A 193 1.70 -23.01 -8.29
N LEU A 194 2.63 -23.05 -7.34
CA LEU A 194 4.06 -22.89 -7.62
C LEU A 194 4.65 -24.10 -8.33
N SER A 195 4.21 -25.31 -7.97
CA SER A 195 4.65 -26.54 -8.64
C SER A 195 4.20 -26.58 -10.10
N GLN A 196 3.00 -26.09 -10.40
CA GLN A 196 2.53 -25.96 -11.79
C GLN A 196 3.28 -24.88 -12.56
N LYS A 197 3.58 -23.74 -11.92
CA LYS A 197 4.26 -22.62 -12.57
C LYS A 197 5.75 -22.87 -12.79
N TYR A 198 6.38 -23.61 -11.89
CA TYR A 198 7.81 -23.90 -11.88
C TYR A 198 8.05 -25.42 -11.79
N PRO A 199 7.64 -26.19 -12.82
CA PRO A 199 7.68 -27.66 -12.76
C PRO A 199 9.10 -28.25 -12.70
N LYS A 200 10.13 -27.43 -12.91
CA LYS A 200 11.55 -27.82 -12.86
C LYS A 200 12.21 -27.54 -11.50
N THR A 201 11.54 -26.83 -10.60
CA THR A 201 12.09 -26.49 -9.28
C THR A 201 11.87 -27.63 -8.30
N SER A 202 12.84 -27.89 -7.41
CA SER A 202 12.71 -28.98 -6.45
C SER A 202 11.61 -28.70 -5.42
N PHE A 203 11.02 -29.77 -4.88
CA PHE A 203 10.02 -29.65 -3.81
C PHE A 203 10.56 -28.91 -2.59
N ALA A 204 11.84 -29.11 -2.24
CA ALA A 204 12.47 -28.46 -1.10
C ALA A 204 12.55 -26.93 -1.28
N GLU A 205 12.93 -26.47 -2.47
CA GLU A 205 12.99 -25.04 -2.80
C GLU A 205 11.60 -24.40 -2.80
N ILE A 206 10.59 -25.07 -3.40
CA ILE A 206 9.22 -24.59 -3.40
C ILE A 206 8.67 -24.52 -1.97
N SER A 207 8.91 -25.55 -1.16
CA SER A 207 8.43 -25.59 0.23
C SER A 207 9.06 -24.47 1.06
N LYS A 208 10.37 -24.25 0.92
CA LYS A 208 11.07 -23.13 1.58
C LYS A 208 10.45 -21.79 1.20
N LEU A 209 10.25 -21.54 -0.11
CA LEU A 209 9.61 -20.31 -0.58
C LEU A 209 8.21 -20.12 0.00
N ILE A 210 7.43 -21.20 0.12
CA ILE A 210 6.07 -21.13 0.68
C ILE A 210 6.10 -20.77 2.16
N HIS A 211 7.06 -21.29 2.92
CA HIS A 211 7.25 -20.90 4.31
C HIS A 211 7.56 -19.40 4.42
N ASP A 212 8.53 -18.91 3.65
CA ASP A 212 8.93 -17.50 3.66
C ASP A 212 7.76 -16.58 3.24
N VAL A 213 7.04 -16.97 2.19
CA VAL A 213 5.91 -16.19 1.66
C VAL A 213 4.71 -16.19 2.60
N LYS A 214 4.48 -17.26 3.37
CA LYS A 214 3.34 -17.36 4.29
C LYS A 214 3.36 -16.22 5.31
N ASP A 215 4.51 -15.95 5.91
CA ASP A 215 4.62 -14.91 6.95
C ASP A 215 4.46 -13.51 6.34
N VAL A 216 4.99 -13.27 5.14
CA VAL A 216 4.74 -12.03 4.38
C VAL A 216 3.24 -11.83 4.10
N TYR A 217 2.51 -12.89 3.73
CA TYR A 217 1.06 -12.80 3.53
C TYR A 217 0.31 -12.56 4.83
N LYS A 218 0.72 -13.12 5.97
CA LYS A 218 0.09 -12.83 7.27
C LYS A 218 0.17 -11.34 7.59
N GLU A 219 1.38 -10.79 7.61
CA GLU A 219 1.62 -9.38 7.91
C GLU A 219 0.88 -8.46 6.93
N TRP A 220 0.82 -8.84 5.65
CA TRP A 220 0.10 -8.07 4.64
C TRP A 220 -1.42 -8.14 4.82
N CYS A 221 -1.98 -9.33 5.09
CA CYS A 221 -3.41 -9.52 5.27
C CYS A 221 -3.94 -8.92 6.58
N GLU A 222 -3.10 -8.87 7.62
CA GLU A 222 -3.34 -8.17 8.88
C GLU A 222 -3.11 -6.66 8.76
N GLY A 223 -2.66 -6.20 7.59
CA GLY A 223 -2.47 -4.80 7.29
C GLY A 223 -1.33 -4.12 8.05
N SER A 224 -0.41 -4.91 8.64
CA SER A 224 0.77 -4.44 9.38
C SER A 224 1.70 -3.56 8.54
N TRP A 225 1.66 -3.69 7.21
CA TRP A 225 2.40 -2.87 6.24
C TRP A 225 1.49 -2.00 5.35
N SER A 226 0.24 -1.80 5.75
CA SER A 226 -0.79 -1.08 5.00
C SER A 226 -1.30 0.17 5.71
#